data_AF-A0A960HN99-F1
#
_entry.id   AF-A0A960HN99-F1
#
_cell.length_a   1.000
_cell.length_b   1.000
_cell.length_c   1.000
_cell.angle_alpha   90.00
_cell.angle_beta   90.00
_cell.angle_gamma   90.00
#
_symmetry.space_group_name_H-M   'P 1'
#
loop_
_entity.id
_entity.type
_entity.pdbx_description
1 polymer ?
#
loop_
_entity_poly.entity_id
_entity_poly.type
_entity_poly.pdbx_seq_one_letter_code
_entity_poly.pdbx_strand_id
1 'polypeptide(L)'
;VLLDDARGRVLDREFDAVAVPIFHLRDVADLVDDIDQVIELNLVASPTALRQLVEVRAEQRLVVVAPTARGIQWMTALVGQYFPGQIDTLIVGADDLSALDGAPVVVVNNAAQVPESVLARVDRLISIEWELDGRFVPTLRSRIEHVLAGRSDDGPSVDHHQEDVA
;
A
#
# COMPACT_ATOMS: atom_id res chain seq x y z
N VAL A 1 0.48 -3.53 -12.04
CA VAL A 1 -0.59 -4.55 -12.05
C VAL A 1 -1.36 -4.41 -10.74
N LEU A 2 -2.70 -4.40 -10.77
CA LEU A 2 -3.46 -4.51 -9.52
C LEU A 2 -3.39 -5.96 -9.02
N LEU A 3 -3.37 -6.16 -7.70
CA LEU A 3 -3.26 -7.52 -7.13
C LEU A 3 -4.43 -8.42 -7.56
N ASP A 4 -5.63 -7.88 -7.68
CA ASP A 4 -6.78 -8.65 -8.15
C ASP A 4 -6.66 -9.08 -9.62
N ASP A 5 -5.94 -8.32 -10.44
CA ASP A 5 -5.64 -8.67 -11.84
C ASP A 5 -4.44 -9.63 -11.98
N ALA A 6 -3.75 -9.93 -10.87
CA ALA A 6 -2.57 -10.78 -10.84
C ALA A 6 -2.90 -12.27 -10.63
N ARG A 7 -4.18 -12.61 -10.40
CA ARG A 7 -4.58 -13.99 -10.11
C ARG A 7 -4.25 -14.92 -11.27
N GLY A 8 -3.57 -16.04 -10.96
CA GLY A 8 -3.15 -17.04 -11.93
C GLY A 8 -1.90 -16.67 -12.73
N ARG A 9 -1.21 -15.59 -12.36
CA ARG A 9 0.05 -15.15 -12.96
C ARG A 9 1.23 -15.46 -12.05
N VAL A 10 2.43 -15.43 -12.63
CA VAL A 10 3.70 -15.52 -11.91
C VAL A 10 4.49 -14.27 -12.25
N LEU A 11 4.37 -13.26 -11.39
CA LEU A 11 4.75 -11.88 -11.67
C LEU A 11 6.24 -11.73 -11.93
N ASP A 12 7.07 -12.48 -11.21
CA ASP A 12 8.51 -12.48 -11.38
C ASP A 12 8.98 -13.28 -12.63
N ARG A 13 8.10 -13.94 -13.37
CA ARG A 13 8.42 -14.41 -14.74
C ARG A 13 8.09 -13.38 -15.81
N GLU A 14 7.19 -12.46 -15.51
CA GLU A 14 6.64 -11.50 -16.47
C GLU A 14 7.28 -10.12 -16.37
N PHE A 15 7.80 -9.75 -15.20
CA PHE A 15 8.37 -8.43 -14.93
C PHE A 15 9.82 -8.56 -14.44
N ASP A 16 10.68 -7.62 -14.85
CA ASP A 16 12.08 -7.55 -14.42
C ASP A 16 12.24 -7.33 -12.91
N ALA A 17 11.23 -6.71 -12.28
CA ALA A 17 11.18 -6.51 -10.85
C ALA A 17 9.73 -6.44 -10.37
N VAL A 18 9.47 -7.01 -9.21
CA VAL A 18 8.18 -6.91 -8.50
C VAL A 18 8.41 -6.09 -7.24
N ALA A 19 7.76 -4.93 -7.14
CA ALA A 19 7.86 -4.05 -5.98
C ALA A 19 6.49 -3.86 -5.33
N VAL A 20 6.40 -4.05 -4.02
CA VAL A 20 5.12 -4.03 -3.28
C VAL A 20 5.26 -3.34 -1.93
N PRO A 21 4.22 -2.66 -1.42
CA PRO A 21 4.20 -2.26 -0.03
C PRO A 21 4.44 -3.44 0.90
N ILE A 22 5.28 -3.29 1.92
CA ILE A 22 5.67 -4.41 2.80
C ILE A 22 4.46 -5.14 3.44
N PHE A 23 3.39 -4.42 3.73
CA PHE A 23 2.16 -4.97 4.29
C PHE A 23 1.31 -5.79 3.28
N HIS A 24 1.69 -5.80 2.00
CA HIS A 24 1.15 -6.64 0.94
C HIS A 24 2.09 -7.78 0.54
N LEU A 25 3.24 -7.95 1.20
CA LEU A 25 4.21 -9.00 0.86
C LEU A 25 3.56 -10.39 0.92
N ARG A 26 2.72 -10.64 1.93
CA ARG A 26 1.94 -11.88 2.03
C ARG A 26 0.99 -12.06 0.84
N ASP A 27 0.39 -10.97 0.36
CA ASP A 27 -0.62 -11.03 -0.70
C ASP A 27 0.02 -11.34 -2.07
N VAL A 28 1.34 -11.14 -2.21
CA VAL A 28 2.09 -11.50 -3.42
C VAL A 28 2.93 -12.77 -3.30
N ALA A 29 3.03 -13.37 -2.12
CA ALA A 29 3.84 -14.57 -1.90
C ALA A 29 3.43 -15.74 -2.80
N ASP A 30 2.14 -15.87 -3.10
CA ASP A 30 1.60 -16.91 -4.00
C ASP A 30 1.65 -16.52 -5.49
N LEU A 31 2.16 -15.31 -5.81
CA LEU A 31 2.19 -14.73 -7.16
C LEU A 31 3.61 -14.60 -7.72
N VAL A 32 4.61 -15.09 -6.99
CA VAL A 32 6.03 -15.08 -7.37
C VAL A 32 6.64 -16.46 -7.09
N ASP A 33 7.69 -16.82 -7.82
CA ASP A 33 8.46 -18.03 -7.53
C ASP A 33 9.45 -17.81 -6.38
N ASP A 34 10.06 -16.62 -6.32
CA ASP A 34 11.02 -16.26 -5.29
C ASP A 34 10.61 -14.97 -4.55
N ILE A 35 10.09 -15.15 -3.33
CA ILE A 35 9.68 -14.04 -2.46
C ILE A 35 10.87 -13.16 -2.05
N ASP A 36 12.08 -13.71 -2.00
CA ASP A 36 13.26 -12.93 -1.67
C ASP A 36 13.59 -11.96 -2.81
N GLN A 37 13.19 -12.21 -4.05
CA GLN A 37 13.40 -11.27 -5.16
C GLN A 37 12.36 -10.15 -5.23
N VAL A 38 11.36 -10.16 -4.35
CA VAL A 38 10.38 -9.06 -4.24
C VAL A 38 11.00 -7.88 -3.52
N ILE A 39 10.80 -6.69 -4.08
CA ILE A 39 11.32 -5.43 -3.53
C ILE A 39 10.26 -4.83 -2.60
N GLU A 40 10.55 -4.80 -1.30
CA GLU A 40 9.61 -4.22 -0.34
C GLU A 40 9.67 -2.69 -0.34
N LEU A 41 8.51 -2.07 -0.47
CA LEU A 41 8.32 -0.63 -0.37
C LEU A 41 7.93 -0.29 1.08
N ASN A 42 8.81 0.43 1.75
CA ASN A 42 8.53 1.00 3.07
C ASN A 42 7.74 2.28 2.89
N LEU A 43 6.45 2.22 3.22
CA LEU A 43 5.53 3.35 3.15
C LEU A 43 5.19 3.88 4.54
N VAL A 44 5.13 5.20 4.65
CA VAL A 44 4.72 5.92 5.85
C VAL A 44 3.58 6.88 5.51
N ALA A 45 2.74 7.20 6.50
CA ALA A 45 1.69 8.17 6.31
C ALA A 45 2.31 9.56 6.09
N SER A 46 1.77 10.32 5.14
CA SER A 46 2.34 11.60 4.75
C SER A 46 2.37 12.59 5.93
N PRO A 47 3.46 13.36 6.13
CA PRO A 47 3.54 14.35 7.20
C PRO A 47 2.43 15.38 7.15
N THR A 48 1.88 15.67 5.96
CA THR A 48 0.72 16.55 5.78
C THR A 48 -0.52 15.96 6.45
N ALA A 49 -0.84 14.70 6.18
CA ALA A 49 -1.97 14.02 6.80
C ALA A 49 -1.79 13.91 8.33
N LEU A 50 -0.59 13.60 8.81
CA LEU A 50 -0.28 13.53 10.24
C LEU A 50 -0.47 14.87 10.96
N ARG A 51 -0.10 15.99 10.33
CA ARG A 51 -0.35 17.33 10.90
C ARG A 51 -1.84 17.63 11.02
N GLN A 52 -2.63 17.26 10.01
CA GLN A 52 -4.09 17.43 10.05
C GLN A 52 -4.72 16.63 11.20
N LEU A 53 -4.21 15.44 11.51
CA LEU A 53 -4.67 14.65 12.66
C LEU A 53 -4.38 15.35 14.01
N VAL A 54 -3.25 16.04 14.13
CA VAL A 54 -2.92 16.81 15.36
C VAL A 54 -3.88 17.99 15.54
N GLU A 55 -4.35 18.60 14.46
CA GLU A 55 -5.26 19.74 14.50
C GLU A 55 -6.67 19.37 14.99
N VAL A 56 -7.09 18.11 14.83
CA VAL A 56 -8.42 17.64 15.27
C VAL A 56 -8.40 17.06 16.69
N ARG A 57 -7.31 17.21 17.45
CA ARG A 57 -7.20 16.70 18.82
C ARG A 57 -8.25 17.23 19.81
N ALA A 58 -8.91 18.34 19.49
CA ALA A 58 -9.96 18.93 20.30
C ALA A 58 -11.35 18.30 20.04
N GLU A 59 -11.49 17.55 18.95
CA GLU A 59 -12.71 16.82 18.64
C GLU A 59 -12.91 15.67 19.62
N GLN A 60 -14.16 15.36 19.93
CA GLN A 60 -14.48 14.24 20.83
C GLN A 60 -14.56 12.91 20.08
N ARG A 61 -14.80 12.96 18.77
CA ARG A 61 -15.09 11.80 17.93
C ARG A 61 -14.60 12.02 16.51
N LEU A 62 -14.16 10.95 15.85
CA LEU A 62 -13.95 10.89 14.40
C LEU A 62 -14.35 9.51 13.86
N VAL A 63 -14.46 9.40 12.53
CA VAL A 63 -14.70 8.13 11.84
C VAL A 63 -13.54 7.77 10.94
N VAL A 64 -13.00 6.56 11.07
CA VAL A 64 -11.98 5.99 10.19
C VAL A 64 -12.64 5.13 9.12
N VAL A 65 -12.31 5.38 7.85
CA VAL A 65 -12.86 4.68 6.69
C VAL A 65 -11.74 3.98 5.92
N ALA A 66 -11.90 2.68 5.67
CA ALA A 66 -10.93 1.89 4.91
C ALA A 66 -11.63 0.78 4.10
N PRO A 67 -11.00 0.22 3.05
CA PRO A 67 -11.64 -0.80 2.22
C PRO A 67 -11.66 -2.19 2.86
N THR A 68 -10.89 -2.44 3.92
CA THR A 68 -10.79 -3.77 4.55
C THR A 68 -10.70 -3.66 6.07
N ALA A 69 -11.08 -4.73 6.77
CA ALA A 69 -10.94 -4.81 8.23
C ALA A 69 -9.49 -4.64 8.71
N ARG A 70 -8.52 -5.18 7.96
CA ARG A 70 -7.08 -4.97 8.23
C ARG A 70 -6.71 -3.49 8.06
N GLY A 71 -7.21 -2.85 7.01
CA GLY A 71 -7.04 -1.42 6.77
C GLY A 71 -7.60 -0.58 7.92
N ILE A 72 -8.77 -0.94 8.45
CA ILE A 72 -9.35 -0.30 9.65
C ILE A 72 -8.42 -0.42 10.84
N GLN A 73 -7.99 -1.63 11.19
CA GLN A 73 -7.13 -1.85 12.34
C GLN A 73 -5.85 -0.99 12.26
N TRP A 74 -5.24 -0.94 11.07
CA TRP A 74 -4.01 -0.18 10.86
C TRP A 74 -4.25 1.33 10.91
N MET A 75 -5.30 1.82 10.24
CA MET A 75 -5.67 3.23 10.24
C MET A 75 -6.09 3.71 11.63
N THR A 76 -6.88 2.94 12.38
CA THR A 76 -7.25 3.26 13.76
C THR A 76 -6.03 3.32 14.67
N ALA A 77 -5.08 2.39 14.53
CA ALA A 77 -3.83 2.41 15.29
C ALA A 77 -2.94 3.62 14.93
N LEU A 78 -2.90 4.02 13.66
CA LEU A 78 -2.20 5.22 13.22
C LEU A 78 -2.87 6.48 13.80
N VAL A 79 -4.18 6.63 13.62
CA VAL A 79 -4.94 7.80 14.07
C VAL A 79 -4.92 7.92 15.60
N GLY A 80 -5.05 6.81 16.32
CA GLY A 80 -5.03 6.78 17.78
C GLY A 80 -3.70 7.21 18.41
N GLN A 81 -2.59 7.29 17.65
CA GLN A 81 -1.34 7.89 18.13
C GLN A 81 -1.43 9.42 18.27
N TYR A 82 -2.33 10.06 17.53
CA TYR A 82 -2.47 11.52 17.46
C TYR A 82 -3.80 12.02 18.02
N PHE A 83 -4.82 11.17 18.00
CA PHE A 83 -6.17 11.52 18.40
C PHE A 83 -6.61 10.75 19.66
N PRO A 84 -6.87 11.45 20.78
CA PRO A 84 -7.21 10.80 22.06
C PRO A 84 -8.71 10.51 22.24
N GLY A 85 -9.56 10.99 21.34
CA GLY A 85 -11.02 10.84 21.44
C GLY A 85 -11.56 9.49 20.94
N GLN A 86 -12.87 9.42 20.77
CA GLN A 86 -13.53 8.21 20.25
C GLN A 86 -13.28 8.04 18.75
N ILE A 87 -12.83 6.85 18.36
CA ILE A 87 -12.64 6.48 16.95
C ILE A 87 -13.68 5.44 16.59
N ASP A 88 -14.61 5.82 15.72
CA ASP A 88 -15.49 4.87 15.06
C ASP A 88 -14.87 4.41 13.74
N THR A 89 -15.35 3.28 13.21
CA THR A 89 -14.76 2.63 12.06
C THR A 89 -15.82 2.21 11.05
N LEU A 90 -15.50 2.31 9.76
CA LEU A 90 -16.40 1.93 8.67
C LEU A 90 -15.62 1.27 7.53
N ILE A 91 -16.03 0.08 7.13
CA ILE A 91 -15.46 -0.66 6.00
C ILE A 91 -16.24 -0.36 4.72
N VAL A 92 -15.56 0.22 3.72
CA VAL A 92 -16.17 0.51 2.41
C VAL A 92 -16.64 -0.77 1.73
N GLY A 93 -17.89 -0.77 1.26
CA GLY A 93 -18.51 -1.92 0.58
C GLY A 93 -19.09 -2.98 1.52
N ALA A 94 -18.85 -2.88 2.83
CA ALA A 94 -19.47 -3.74 3.84
C ALA A 94 -20.50 -2.98 4.70
N ASP A 95 -20.20 -1.71 5.01
CA ASP A 95 -21.02 -0.87 5.88
C ASP A 95 -21.79 0.22 5.11
N ASP A 96 -22.85 0.75 5.73
CA ASP A 96 -23.65 1.85 5.18
C ASP A 96 -22.94 3.20 5.33
N LEU A 97 -22.58 3.81 4.19
CA LEU A 97 -21.90 5.09 4.13
C LEU A 97 -22.75 6.26 4.62
N SER A 98 -24.06 6.12 4.78
CA SER A 98 -24.89 7.15 5.42
C SER A 98 -24.49 7.39 6.88
N ALA A 99 -23.78 6.45 7.52
CA ALA A 99 -23.24 6.62 8.86
C ALA A 99 -22.18 7.74 8.96
N LEU A 100 -21.67 8.23 7.81
CA LEU A 100 -20.76 9.38 7.74
C LEU A 100 -21.50 10.73 7.79
N ASP A 101 -22.81 10.74 7.62
CA ASP A 101 -23.59 11.98 7.60
C ASP A 101 -23.57 12.65 8.99
N GLY A 102 -23.06 13.88 9.05
CA GLY A 102 -22.88 14.63 10.30
C GLY A 102 -21.68 14.20 11.15
N ALA A 103 -20.78 13.37 10.62
CA ALA A 103 -19.50 13.12 11.26
C ALA A 103 -18.62 14.39 11.20
N PRO A 104 -18.08 14.86 12.35
CA PRO A 104 -17.31 16.10 12.38
C PRO A 104 -15.97 15.96 11.63
N VAL A 105 -15.38 14.77 11.69
CA VAL A 105 -14.14 14.43 10.99
C VAL A 105 -14.22 13.01 10.46
N VAL A 106 -13.92 12.85 9.17
CA VAL A 106 -13.71 11.54 8.55
C VAL A 106 -12.25 11.42 8.13
N VAL A 107 -11.61 10.35 8.57
CA VAL A 107 -10.26 9.98 8.17
C VAL A 107 -10.36 8.82 7.20
N VAL A 108 -9.93 9.02 5.96
CA VAL A 108 -10.08 8.03 4.89
C VAL A 108 -8.71 7.51 4.46
N ASN A 109 -8.58 6.20 4.29
CA ASN A 109 -7.44 5.65 3.55
C ASN A 109 -7.58 6.10 2.08
N ASN A 110 -6.57 6.72 1.48
CA ASN A 110 -6.71 7.24 0.10
C ASN A 110 -7.04 6.14 -0.95
N ALA A 111 -6.74 4.88 -0.67
CA ALA A 111 -7.13 3.75 -1.52
C ALA A 111 -8.63 3.36 -1.35
N ALA A 112 -9.31 3.89 -0.34
CA ALA A 112 -10.74 3.69 -0.15
C ALA A 112 -11.50 4.48 -1.21
N GLN A 113 -12.16 3.76 -2.13
CA GLN A 113 -12.94 4.35 -3.22
C GLN A 113 -14.30 4.88 -2.70
N VAL A 114 -14.27 5.83 -1.76
CA VAL A 114 -15.48 6.45 -1.21
C VAL A 114 -16.06 7.40 -2.27
N PRO A 115 -17.36 7.31 -2.61
CA PRO A 115 -17.96 8.20 -3.61
C PRO A 115 -17.85 9.67 -3.23
N GLU A 116 -17.55 10.55 -4.20
CA GLU A 116 -17.41 11.99 -3.98
C GLU A 116 -18.67 12.62 -3.37
N SER A 117 -19.86 12.13 -3.75
CA SER A 117 -21.13 12.56 -3.17
C SER A 117 -21.25 12.30 -1.66
N VAL A 118 -20.54 11.29 -1.16
CA VAL A 118 -20.47 11.00 0.28
C VAL A 118 -19.47 11.93 0.94
N LEU A 119 -18.28 12.10 0.35
CA LEU A 119 -17.22 12.96 0.87
C LEU A 119 -17.65 14.43 0.95
N ALA A 120 -18.45 14.91 -0.02
CA ALA A 120 -18.96 16.28 -0.05
C ALA A 120 -19.93 16.62 1.10
N ARG A 121 -20.40 15.61 1.86
CA ARG A 121 -21.32 15.78 2.99
C ARG A 121 -20.62 15.74 4.35
N VAL A 122 -19.29 15.59 4.35
CA VAL A 122 -18.48 15.56 5.55
C VAL A 122 -17.91 16.95 5.85
N ASP A 123 -17.99 17.38 7.10
CA ASP A 123 -17.50 18.69 7.54
C ASP A 123 -15.98 18.84 7.37
N ARG A 124 -15.23 17.79 7.74
CA ARG A 124 -13.77 17.75 7.58
C ARG A 124 -13.30 16.37 7.14
N LEU A 125 -12.63 16.32 5.99
CA LEU A 125 -12.00 15.13 5.45
C LEU A 125 -10.48 15.17 5.65
N ILE A 126 -9.90 14.09 6.15
CA ILE A 126 -8.46 13.86 6.23
C ILE A 126 -8.14 12.60 5.44
N SER A 127 -7.45 12.75 4.31
CA SER A 127 -6.98 11.62 3.52
C SER A 127 -5.61 11.19 4.01
N ILE A 128 -5.49 9.93 4.45
CA ILE A 128 -4.19 9.32 4.74
C ILE A 128 -3.58 8.86 3.42
N GLU A 129 -2.67 9.68 2.93
CA GLU A 129 -1.78 9.37 1.83
C GLU A 129 -0.53 8.68 2.35
N TRP A 130 0.04 7.80 1.53
CA TRP A 130 1.25 7.05 1.84
C TRP A 130 2.39 7.51 0.95
N GLU A 131 3.55 7.76 1.56
CA GLU A 131 4.78 8.13 0.86
C GLU A 131 5.88 7.11 1.14
N LEU A 132 6.84 7.00 0.22
CA LEU A 132 8.05 6.22 0.45
C LEU A 132 8.86 6.85 1.58
N ASP A 133 9.25 6.03 2.55
CA ASP A 133 10.11 6.50 3.63
C ASP A 133 11.51 6.82 3.09
N GLY A 134 11.84 8.11 3.06
CA GLY A 134 13.13 8.62 2.58
C GLY A 134 14.35 7.96 3.23
N ARG A 135 14.21 7.47 4.47
CA ARG A 135 15.29 6.79 5.21
C ARG A 135 15.69 5.45 4.58
N PHE A 136 14.78 4.82 3.84
CA PHE A 136 15.00 3.52 3.22
C PHE A 136 15.38 3.62 1.74
N VAL A 137 15.46 4.81 1.16
CA VAL A 137 15.81 5.02 -0.25
C VAL A 137 17.16 4.38 -0.64
N PRO A 138 18.23 4.46 0.17
CA PRO A 138 19.49 3.79 -0.16
C PRO A 138 19.33 2.26 -0.24
N THR A 139 18.64 1.67 0.74
CA THR A 139 18.35 0.22 0.76
C THR A 139 17.48 -0.20 -0.41
N LEU A 140 16.43 0.57 -0.72
CA LEU A 140 15.57 0.34 -1.87
C LEU A 140 16.36 0.34 -3.18
N ARG A 141 17.26 1.32 -3.37
CA ARG A 141 18.14 1.39 -4.53
C ARG A 141 19.01 0.14 -4.65
N SER A 142 19.70 -0.24 -3.58
CA SER A 142 20.55 -1.44 -3.57
C SER A 142 19.76 -2.71 -3.85
N ARG A 143 18.50 -2.80 -3.39
CA ARG A 143 17.65 -3.96 -3.66
C ARG A 143 17.24 -4.04 -5.12
N ILE A 144 16.85 -2.90 -5.72
CA ILE A 144 16.55 -2.81 -7.16
C ILE A 144 17.77 -3.24 -7.99
N GLU A 145 18.95 -2.70 -7.69
CA GLU A 145 20.19 -3.04 -8.41
C GLU A 145 20.51 -4.54 -8.32
N HIS A 146 20.34 -5.14 -7.15
CA HIS A 146 20.57 -6.57 -6.94
C HIS A 146 19.61 -7.46 -7.75
N VAL A 147 18.30 -7.17 -7.69
CA VAL A 147 17.27 -7.94 -8.40
C VAL A 147 17.48 -7.87 -9.91
N LEU A 148 17.79 -6.68 -10.44
CA LEU A 148 18.04 -6.49 -11.88
C LEU A 148 19.34 -7.15 -12.35
N ALA A 149 20.39 -7.14 -11.51
CA ALA A 149 21.65 -7.82 -11.81
C ALA A 149 21.48 -9.34 -11.86
N GLY A 150 20.77 -9.93 -10.88
CA GLY A 150 20.53 -11.37 -10.83
C GLY A 150 19.79 -11.93 -12.05
N ARG A 151 18.95 -11.12 -12.70
CA ARG A 151 18.26 -11.50 -13.95
C ARG A 151 19.08 -11.35 -15.20
N SER A 152 20.12 -10.51 -15.17
CA SER A 152 21.02 -10.33 -16.32
C SER A 152 21.93 -11.54 -16.53
N ASP A 153 22.19 -12.31 -15.47
CA ASP A 153 23.00 -13.53 -15.50
C ASP A 153 22.22 -14.79 -15.96
N ASP A 154 20.88 -14.74 -16.02
CA ASP A 154 20.00 -15.82 -16.52
C ASP A 154 19.72 -15.72 -18.04
N GLY A 155 20.47 -14.88 -18.78
CA GLY A 155 20.41 -14.80 -20.24
C GLY A 155 20.85 -16.10 -20.94
N PRO A 156 20.34 -16.43 -22.13
CA PRO A 156 20.46 -17.75 -22.72
C PRO A 156 21.93 -18.13 -22.92
N SER A 157 22.34 -19.25 -22.33
CA SER A 157 23.60 -19.91 -22.68
C SER A 157 23.55 -20.25 -24.17
N VAL A 158 24.24 -19.46 -24.98
CA VAL A 158 24.48 -19.76 -26.39
C VAL A 158 25.49 -20.90 -26.42
N ASP A 159 24.98 -22.11 -26.63
CA ASP A 159 25.78 -23.30 -26.86
C ASP A 159 26.55 -23.12 -28.18
N HIS A 160 27.82 -22.70 -28.09
CA HIS A 160 28.73 -22.73 -29.23
C HIS A 160 29.23 -24.17 -29.42
N HIS A 161 28.38 -25.02 -29.99
CA HIS A 161 28.87 -26.18 -30.74
C HIS A 161 29.49 -25.67 -32.05
N GLN A 162 30.80 -25.39 -32.00
CA GLN A 162 31.60 -25.37 -33.22
C GLN A 162 31.76 -26.82 -33.69
N GLU A 163 31.05 -27.14 -34.77
CA GLU A 163 31.31 -28.32 -35.58
C GLU A 163 32.73 -28.23 -36.15
N ASP A 164 33.61 -29.12 -35.70
CA ASP A 164 34.83 -29.46 -36.42
C ASP A 164 34.43 -30.12 -37.75
N VAL A 165 34.68 -29.44 -38.86
CA VAL A 165 34.65 -30.05 -40.19
C VAL A 165 36.09 -30.32 -40.62
N ALA A 166 36.35 -31.60 -40.84
CA ALA A 166 37.59 -32.24 -41.27
C ALA A 166 38.11 -31.78 -42.64
#